data_AF-A0A848YMZ2-F1
#
_entry.id   AF-A0A848YMZ2-F1
#
_cell.length_a   1.000
_cell.length_b   1.000
_cell.length_c   1.000
_cell.angle_alpha   90.00
_cell.angle_beta   90.00
_cell.angle_gamma   90.00
#
_symmetry.space_group_name_H-M   'P 1'
#
loop_
_entity.id
_entity.type
_entity.pdbx_description
1 polymer ?
#
loop_
_entity_poly.entity_id
_entity_poly.type
_entity_poly.pdbx_seq_one_letter_code
_entity_poly.pdbx_strand_id
1 'polypeptide(L)' 'MSDTTAKEPGRARALLSTADFRLLRRALESHAKSTEDREELAKINALHHRLGTYT' A
#
# COMPACT_ATOMS: atom_id res chain seq x y z
N MET A 1 -24.27 24.81 -27.15
CA MET A 1 -22.86 24.99 -26.73
C MET A 1 -22.80 24.57 -25.27
N SER A 2 -22.24 23.39 -24.99
CA SER A 2 -22.18 22.85 -23.62
C SER A 2 -20.75 23.01 -23.10
N ASP A 3 -20.53 24.05 -22.30
CA ASP A 3 -19.28 24.27 -21.58
C ASP A 3 -19.08 23.14 -20.56
N THR A 4 -18.10 22.29 -20.84
CA THR A 4 -17.64 21.27 -19.89
C THR A 4 -16.70 21.97 -18.91
N THR A 5 -17.21 22.44 -17.79
CA THR A 5 -16.41 23.02 -16.71
C THR A 5 -15.38 21.97 -16.28
N ALA A 6 -14.13 22.15 -16.68
CA ALA A 6 -13.03 21.27 -16.33
C ALA A 6 -12.86 21.29 -14.80
N LYS A 7 -13.39 20.26 -14.13
CA LYS A 7 -13.23 20.07 -12.70
C LYS A 7 -11.75 19.88 -12.43
N GLU A 8 -11.09 20.89 -11.89
CA GLU A 8 -9.66 20.81 -11.57
C GLU A 8 -9.43 19.54 -10.74
N PRO A 9 -8.40 18.73 -11.07
CA PRO A 9 -8.10 17.54 -10.31
C PRO A 9 -7.82 17.98 -8.87
N GLY A 10 -8.70 17.59 -7.93
CA GLY A 10 -8.53 17.90 -6.52
C GLY A 10 -7.15 17.44 -6.07
N ARG A 11 -6.42 18.30 -5.34
CA ARG A 11 -5.05 18.03 -4.86
C ARG A 11 -4.90 16.55 -4.51
N ALA A 12 -4.08 15.85 -5.29
CA ALA A 12 -3.78 14.46 -5.01
C ALA A 12 -3.32 14.36 -3.55
N ARG A 13 -4.06 13.63 -2.71
CA ARG A 13 -3.57 13.23 -1.38
C ARG A 13 -2.20 12.61 -1.61
N ALA A 14 -1.21 12.92 -0.78
CA ALA A 14 0.10 12.31 -0.89
C ALA A 14 -0.07 10.78 -0.96
N LEU A 15 0.07 10.24 -2.17
CA LEU A 15 0.07 8.81 -2.40
C LEU A 15 1.45 8.36 -1.95
N LEU A 16 1.49 7.35 -1.09
CA LEU A 16 2.73 6.66 -0.74
C LEU A 16 3.50 6.38 -2.04
N SER A 17 4.78 6.75 -2.06
CA SER A 17 5.63 6.49 -3.21
C SER A 17 5.88 4.99 -3.37
N THR A 18 6.37 4.57 -4.53
CA THR A 18 6.81 3.18 -4.73
C THR A 18 7.93 2.79 -3.74
N ALA A 19 8.73 3.76 -3.28
CA ALA A 19 9.74 3.55 -2.26
C ALA A 19 9.11 3.27 -0.88
N ASP A 20 8.06 4.00 -0.52
CA ASP A 20 7.37 3.79 0.75
C ASP A 20 6.68 2.42 0.78
N PHE A 21 6.06 2.00 -0.33
CA PHE A 21 5.48 0.66 -0.42
C PHE A 21 6.52 -0.46 -0.28
N ARG A 22 7.74 -0.27 -0.83
CA ARG A 22 8.86 -1.20 -0.60
C ARG A 22 9.29 -1.22 0.88
N LEU A 23 9.31 -0.07 1.54
CA LEU A 23 9.66 0.03 2.96
C LEU A 23 8.63 -0.70 3.84
N LEU A 24 7.34 -0.49 3.58
CA LEU A 24 6.24 -1.16 4.28
C LEU A 24 6.31 -2.69 4.12
N ARG A 25 6.64 -3.20 2.93
CA ARG A 25 6.85 -4.63 2.73
C ARG A 25 7.97 -5.20 3.58
N ARG A 26 9.12 -4.52 3.64
CA ARG A 26 10.24 -4.95 4.49
C ARG A 26 9.87 -4.97 5.97
N ALA A 27 9.08 -3.99 6.41
CA ALA A 27 8.58 -3.95 7.78
C ALA A 27 7.69 -5.16 8.09
N LEU A 28 6.77 -5.52 7.17
CA LEU A 28 5.93 -6.70 7.32
C LEU A 28 6.73 -8.01 7.33
N GLU A 29 7.73 -8.13 6.46
CA GLU A 29 8.63 -9.30 6.45
C GLU A 29 9.42 -9.43 7.75
N SER A 30 9.91 -8.31 8.29
CA SER A 30 10.60 -8.31 9.58
C SER A 30 9.66 -8.69 10.71
N HIS A 31 8.43 -8.18 10.68
CA HIS A 31 7.44 -8.45 11.71
C HIS A 31 6.96 -9.91 11.69
N ALA A 32 6.72 -10.47 10.49
CA ALA A 32 6.36 -11.88 10.33
C ALA A 32 7.39 -12.84 10.94
N LYS A 33 8.69 -12.50 10.91
CA LYS A 33 9.73 -13.33 11.54
C LYS A 33 9.64 -13.37 13.07
N SER A 34 9.07 -12.34 13.68
CA SER A 34 8.90 -12.24 15.13
C SER A 34 7.50 -12.67 15.62
N THR A 35 6.57 -12.94 14.71
CA THR A 35 5.18 -13.28 15.05
C THR A 35 5.01 -14.80 15.11
N GLU A 36 4.59 -15.31 16.27
CA GLU A 36 4.30 -16.74 16.48
C GLU A 36 2.82 -17.08 16.26
N ASP A 37 1.93 -16.08 16.33
CA ASP A 37 0.49 -16.27 16.10
C ASP A 37 0.21 -16.52 14.62
N ARG A 38 -0.38 -17.69 14.35
CA ARG A 38 -0.74 -18.15 13.01
C ARG A 38 -1.83 -17.30 12.35
N GLU A 39 -2.78 -16.76 13.12
CA GLU A 39 -3.83 -15.88 12.59
C GLU A 39 -3.25 -14.52 12.21
N GLU A 40 -2.34 -14.00 13.04
CA GLU A 40 -1.65 -12.75 12.77
C GLU A 40 -0.71 -12.87 11.56
N LEU A 41 0.03 -13.97 11.43
CA LEU A 41 0.82 -14.29 10.24
C LEU A 41 -0.04 -14.31 8.96
N ALA A 42 -1.25 -14.85 9.02
CA ALA A 42 -2.15 -14.85 7.86
C ALA A 42 -2.55 -13.42 7.44
N LYS A 43 -2.81 -12.53 8.42
CA LYS A 43 -3.11 -11.11 8.17
C LYS A 43 -1.90 -10.38 7.59
N ILE A 44 -0.70 -10.62 8.12
CA ILE A 44 0.56 -10.04 7.64
C ILE A 44 0.82 -10.46 6.18
N ASN A 45 0.68 -11.75 5.87
CA ASN A 45 0.87 -12.26 4.51
C ASN A 45 -0.16 -11.68 3.53
N ALA A 46 -1.43 -11.63 3.91
CA ALA A 46 -2.48 -11.01 3.09
C ALA A 46 -2.16 -9.53 2.80
N LEU A 47 -1.67 -8.78 3.78
CA LEU A 47 -1.28 -7.39 3.60
C LEU A 47 -0.03 -7.26 2.71
N HIS A 48 1.00 -8.09 2.92
CA HIS A 48 2.21 -8.09 2.10
C HIS A 48 1.93 -8.34 0.61
N HIS A 49 1.00 -9.26 0.31
CA HIS A 49 0.54 -9.52 -1.05
C HIS A 49 -0.24 -8.35 -1.65
N ARG A 50 -1.13 -7.70 -0.88
CA ARG A 50 -1.87 -6.51 -1.32
C ARG A 50 -0.97 -5.32 -1.62
N LEU A 51 0.22 -5.27 -1.02
CA LEU A 51 1.24 -4.26 -1.30
C LEU A 51 2.09 -4.59 -2.55
N GLY A 52 1.85 -5.71 -3.25
CA GLY A 52 2.46 -6.03 -4.55
C GLY A 52 1.60 -5.58 -5.73
N THR A 53 2.10 -5.27 -6.94
CA THR A 53 3.46 -5.34 -7.51
C THR A 53 3.66 -4.05 -8.31
N TYR A 54 4.51 -3.14 -7.85
CA TYR A 54 4.98 -2.03 -8.69
C TYR A 54 6.31 -2.48 -9.31
N THR A 55 6.22 -3.11 -10.49
CA THR A 55 7.35 -3.29 -11.41
C THR A 55 7.65 -1.98 -12.12
#